data_AF-A0A4S4BNZ2-F1
#
_entry.id   AF-A0A4S4BNZ2-F1
#
_cell.length_a   1.000
_cell.length_b   1.000
_cell.length_c   1.000
_cell.angle_alpha   90.00
_cell.angle_beta   90.00
_cell.angle_gamma   90.00
#
_symmetry.space_group_name_H-M   'P 1'
#
loop_
_entity.id
_entity.type
_entity.pdbx_description
1 polymer ?
#
loop_
_entity_poly.entity_id
_entity_poly.type
_entity_poly.pdbx_seq_one_letter_code
_entity_poly.pdbx_strand_id
1 'polypeptide(L)'
;MLFILGICFGYFLIFPIVFNFLLSLSDDLFMNFFTVEKYFRFLVNMTLPFGILFELPVVIMFLTSIGILNPYRLQKVRKYAYFVLILTSVLITPSDFLSDILVIIPLLFLYECSVLLSKVVYRRKQNTVDLGVNN
;
A
#
# COMPACT_ATOMS: atom_id res chain seq x y z
N MET A 1 11.10 8.54 -6.16
CA MET A 1 11.51 7.14 -6.48
C MET A 1 10.49 6.12 -5.98
N LEU A 2 9.91 6.28 -4.78
CA LEU A 2 8.91 5.33 -4.25
C LEU A 2 7.65 5.24 -5.11
N PHE A 3 7.14 6.34 -5.67
CA PHE A 3 6.05 6.28 -6.64
C PHE A 3 6.32 5.32 -7.81
N ILE A 4 7.51 5.41 -8.43
CA ILE A 4 7.91 4.52 -9.54
C ILE A 4 8.02 3.08 -9.05
N LEU A 5 8.60 2.87 -7.86
CA LEU A 5 8.67 1.54 -7.24
C LEU A 5 7.27 0.95 -7.02
N GLY A 6 6.31 1.78 -6.59
CA GLY A 6 4.92 1.38 -6.40
C GLY A 6 4.22 1.03 -7.70
N ILE A 7 4.48 1.79 -8.78
CA ILE A 7 4.00 1.43 -10.13
C ILE A 7 4.61 0.10 -10.58
N CYS A 8 5.92 -0.09 -10.41
CA CYS A 8 6.57 -1.36 -10.75
C CYS A 8 6.00 -2.52 -9.93
N PHE A 9 5.76 -2.32 -8.65
CA PHE A 9 5.15 -3.33 -7.77
C PHE A 9 3.72 -3.66 -8.20
N GLY A 10 2.90 -2.64 -8.49
CA GLY A 10 1.55 -2.82 -9.01
C GLY A 10 1.53 -3.61 -10.32
N TYR A 11 2.43 -3.28 -11.26
CA TYR A 11 2.50 -3.90 -12.58
C TYR A 11 3.10 -5.31 -12.57
N PHE A 12 4.23 -5.53 -11.87
CA PHE A 12 4.97 -6.80 -11.93
C PHE A 12 4.52 -7.84 -10.92
N LEU A 13 3.92 -7.44 -9.80
CA LEU A 13 3.49 -8.36 -8.74
C LEU A 13 1.97 -8.43 -8.65
N ILE A 14 1.31 -7.30 -8.42
CA ILE A 14 -0.12 -7.33 -8.10
C ILE A 14 -0.97 -7.67 -9.32
N PHE A 15 -0.76 -6.97 -10.42
CA PHE A 15 -1.49 -7.17 -11.66
C PHE A 15 -1.47 -8.65 -12.11
N PRO A 16 -0.33 -9.34 -12.26
CA PRO A 16 -0.34 -10.73 -12.69
C PRO A 16 -1.00 -11.65 -11.66
N ILE A 17 -0.87 -11.39 -10.36
CA ILE A 17 -1.55 -12.20 -9.32
C ILE A 17 -3.07 -12.11 -9.48
N VAL A 18 -3.61 -10.89 -9.54
CA VAL A 18 -5.06 -10.69 -9.67
C VAL A 18 -5.57 -11.14 -11.04
N PHE A 19 -4.82 -10.87 -12.11
CA PHE A 19 -5.21 -11.26 -13.47
C PHE A 19 -5.26 -12.77 -13.65
N ASN A 20 -4.25 -13.51 -13.17
CA ASN A 20 -4.27 -14.98 -13.22
C ASN A 20 -5.39 -15.57 -12.36
N PHE A 21 -5.65 -14.96 -11.20
CA PHE A 21 -6.77 -15.37 -10.35
C PHE A 21 -8.13 -15.17 -11.05
N LEU A 22 -8.34 -14.02 -11.68
CA LEU A 22 -9.55 -13.72 -12.43
C LEU A 22 -9.74 -14.68 -13.63
N LEU A 23 -8.66 -15.00 -14.34
CA LEU A 23 -8.67 -16.01 -15.40
C LEU A 23 -9.02 -17.41 -14.87
N SER A 24 -8.50 -17.80 -13.71
CA SER A 24 -8.78 -19.11 -13.10
C SER A 24 -10.24 -19.30 -12.66
N LEU A 25 -10.96 -18.20 -12.41
CA LEU A 25 -12.39 -18.24 -12.07
C LEU A 25 -13.29 -18.35 -13.30
N SER A 26 -12.73 -18.11 -14.48
CA SER A 26 -13.50 -17.91 -15.69
C SER A 26 -13.18 -19.03 -16.69
N ASP A 27 -13.95 -20.12 -16.68
CA ASP A 27 -13.80 -21.25 -17.61
C ASP A 27 -13.96 -20.80 -19.08
N ASP A 28 -12.87 -20.35 -19.71
CA ASP A 28 -12.73 -19.91 -21.11
C ASP A 28 -13.64 -18.75 -21.60
N LEU A 29 -14.62 -18.28 -20.82
CA LEU A 29 -15.49 -17.18 -21.24
C LEU A 29 -14.85 -15.79 -21.12
N PHE A 30 -13.86 -15.59 -20.24
CA PHE A 30 -13.26 -14.26 -20.05
C PHE A 30 -12.42 -13.79 -21.24
N MET A 31 -11.71 -14.72 -21.88
CA MET A 31 -10.80 -14.40 -22.99
C MET A 31 -11.52 -13.81 -24.22
N ASN A 32 -12.81 -14.15 -24.41
CA ASN A 32 -13.59 -13.66 -25.54
C ASN A 32 -14.27 -12.30 -25.30
N PHE A 33 -14.42 -11.85 -24.04
CA PHE A 33 -15.05 -10.57 -23.70
C PHE A 33 -14.08 -9.43 -23.38
N PHE A 34 -12.78 -9.72 -23.26
CA PHE A 34 -11.77 -8.76 -22.80
C PHE A 34 -11.14 -8.00 -23.98
N THR A 35 -11.73 -6.86 -24.32
CA THR A 35 -11.17 -5.93 -25.30
C THR A 35 -9.87 -5.29 -24.77
N VAL A 36 -8.95 -4.92 -25.67
CA VAL A 36 -7.70 -4.20 -25.35
C VAL A 36 -7.94 -2.98 -24.45
N GLU A 37 -9.04 -2.26 -24.66
CA GLU A 37 -9.42 -1.12 -23.83
C GLU A 37 -9.71 -1.52 -22.37
N LYS A 38 -10.46 -2.60 -22.14
CA LYS A 38 -10.77 -3.11 -20.79
C LYS A 38 -9.51 -3.58 -20.09
N TYR A 39 -8.62 -4.25 -20.81
CA TYR A 39 -7.31 -4.64 -20.30
C TYR A 39 -6.49 -3.46 -19.85
N PHE A 40 -6.35 -2.44 -20.69
CA PHE A 40 -5.56 -1.27 -20.35
C PHE A 40 -6.17 -0.49 -19.18
N ARG A 41 -7.49 -0.33 -19.15
CA ARG A 41 -8.20 0.29 -18.03
C ARG A 41 -7.99 -0.48 -16.72
N PHE A 42 -8.11 -1.81 -16.77
CA PHE A 42 -7.86 -2.67 -15.59
C PHE A 42 -6.42 -2.55 -15.10
N LEU A 43 -5.45 -2.59 -16.01
CA LEU A 43 -4.03 -2.44 -15.71
C LEU A 43 -3.72 -1.09 -15.06
N VAL A 44 -4.21 0.01 -15.63
CA VAL A 44 -3.99 1.37 -15.13
C VAL A 44 -4.68 1.56 -13.78
N ASN A 45 -5.93 1.12 -13.64
CA ASN A 45 -6.67 1.24 -12.39
C ASN A 45 -6.07 0.40 -11.27
N MET A 46 -5.46 -0.75 -11.58
CA MET A 46 -4.71 -1.54 -10.61
C MET A 46 -3.39 -0.86 -10.25
N THR A 47 -2.61 -0.44 -11.24
CA THR A 47 -1.21 -0.04 -11.05
C THR A 47 -1.04 1.35 -10.46
N LEU A 48 -1.83 2.34 -10.92
CA LEU A 48 -1.66 3.73 -10.48
C LEU A 48 -1.87 3.93 -8.97
N PRO A 49 -2.90 3.34 -8.34
CA PRO A 49 -3.12 3.48 -6.90
C PRO A 49 -1.97 2.92 -6.06
N PHE A 50 -1.31 1.83 -6.48
CA PHE A 50 -0.12 1.34 -5.78
C PHE A 50 1.03 2.34 -5.80
N GLY A 51 1.22 3.09 -6.89
CA GLY A 51 2.16 4.20 -6.92
C GLY A 51 1.91 5.21 -5.80
N ILE A 52 0.66 5.60 -5.60
CA ILE A 52 0.25 6.54 -4.54
C ILE A 52 0.40 5.91 -3.15
N LEU A 53 0.00 4.65 -2.99
CA LEU A 53 0.10 3.92 -1.72
C LEU A 53 1.55 3.76 -1.26
N PHE A 54 2.49 3.61 -2.19
CA PHE A 54 3.92 3.57 -1.89
C PHE A 54 4.51 4.89 -1.40
N GLU A 55 3.76 6.00 -1.46
CA GLU A 55 4.15 7.25 -0.81
C GLU A 55 3.76 7.30 0.68
N LEU A 56 2.88 6.40 1.16
CA LEU A 56 2.51 6.31 2.58
C LEU A 56 3.69 6.21 3.56
N PRO A 57 4.77 5.43 3.31
CA PRO A 57 5.91 5.35 4.20
C PRO A 57 6.61 6.72 4.35
N VAL A 58 6.78 7.44 3.25
CA VAL A 58 7.42 8.76 3.23
C VAL A 58 6.56 9.77 3.97
N VAL A 59 5.26 9.79 3.68
CA VAL A 59 4.29 10.67 4.34
C VAL A 59 4.30 10.44 5.84
N ILE A 60 4.21 9.18 6.28
CA ILE A 60 4.22 8.81 7.70
C ILE A 60 5.54 9.22 8.36
N MET A 61 6.69 8.94 7.74
CA MET A 61 8.00 9.36 8.26
C MET A 61 8.12 10.88 8.36
N PHE A 62 7.66 11.61 7.34
CA PHE A 62 7.70 13.06 7.30
C PHE A 62 6.87 13.67 8.43
N LEU A 63 5.61 13.24 8.57
CA LEU A 63 4.73 13.67 9.67
C LEU A 63 5.29 13.31 11.05
N THR A 64 5.98 12.17 11.18
CA THR A 64 6.67 11.81 12.42
C THR A 64 7.89 12.70 12.70
N SER A 65 8.65 13.04 11.67
CA SER A 65 9.84 13.90 11.81
C SER A 65 9.49 15.29 12.34
N ILE A 66 8.38 15.87 11.86
CA ILE A 66 7.87 17.18 12.34
C ILE A 66 7.09 17.07 13.66
N GLY A 67 6.88 15.87 14.20
CA GLY A 67 6.25 15.64 15.49
C GLY A 67 4.71 15.59 15.49
N ILE A 68 4.06 15.68 14.32
CA ILE A 68 2.60 15.56 14.20
C ILE A 68 2.14 14.13 14.48
N LEU A 69 2.87 13.13 13.96
CA LEU A 69 2.56 11.72 14.17
C LEU A 69 3.55 11.04 15.10
N ASN A 70 3.05 10.47 16.19
CA ASN A 70 3.84 9.63 17.07
C ASN A 70 3.69 8.14 16.66
N PRO A 71 4.79 7.37 16.53
CA PRO A 71 4.71 5.92 16.26
C PRO A 71 3.80 5.16 17.22
N TYR A 72 3.75 5.56 18.50
CA TYR A 72 2.85 4.97 19.50
C TYR A 72 1.37 5.24 19.19
N ARG A 73 1.05 6.41 18.61
CA ARG A 73 -0.31 6.74 18.15
C ARG A 73 -0.68 5.92 16.91
N LEU A 74 0.24 5.78 15.96
CA LEU A 74 0.08 4.93 14.76
C LEU A 74 -0.22 3.47 15.13
N GLN A 75 0.41 2.94 16.18
CA GLN A 75 0.10 1.61 16.71
C GLN A 75 -1.31 1.54 17.30
N LYS A 76 -1.77 2.59 18.00
CA LYS A 76 -3.11 2.63 18.60
C LYS A 76 -4.22 2.75 17.55
N VAL A 77 -3.94 3.37 16.39
CA VAL A 77 -4.92 3.53 15.31
C VAL A 77 -4.82 2.48 14.20
N ARG A 78 -4.10 1.36 14.43
CA ARG A 78 -3.96 0.25 13.47
C ARG A 78 -5.30 -0.22 12.88
N LYS A 79 -6.33 -0.35 13.72
CA LYS A 79 -7.67 -0.74 13.29
C LYS A 79 -8.26 0.20 12.23
N TYR A 80 -8.05 1.51 12.38
CA TYR A 80 -8.52 2.51 11.42
C TYR A 80 -7.69 2.46 10.12
N ALA A 81 -6.37 2.33 10.24
CA ALA A 81 -5.51 2.21 9.06
C ALA A 81 -5.85 0.96 8.23
N TYR A 82 -6.04 -0.18 8.88
CA TYR A 82 -6.45 -1.41 8.20
C TYR A 82 -7.81 -1.26 7.52
N PHE A 83 -8.77 -0.62 8.20
CA PHE A 83 -10.08 -0.36 7.61
C PHE A 83 -9.98 0.51 6.33
N VAL A 84 -9.18 1.57 6.36
CA VAL A 84 -8.95 2.43 5.19
C VAL A 84 -8.24 1.68 4.06
N LEU A 85 -7.26 0.84 4.37
CA LEU A 85 -6.54 0.03 3.37
C LEU A 85 -7.44 -1.01 2.73
N ILE A 86 -8.30 -1.67 3.51
CA ILE A 86 -9.31 -2.60 3.00
C ILE A 86 -10.29 -1.86 2.08
N LEU A 87 -10.79 -0.70 2.51
CA LEU A 87 -11.67 0.12 1.68
C LEU A 87 -10.99 0.55 0.38
N THR A 88 -9.71 0.89 0.44
CA THR A 88 -8.90 1.24 -0.73
C THR A 88 -8.72 0.04 -1.66
N SER A 89 -8.47 -1.16 -1.12
CA SER A 89 -8.39 -2.39 -1.92
C SER A 89 -9.67 -2.63 -2.72
N VAL A 90 -10.82 -2.54 -2.06
CA VAL A 90 -12.13 -2.77 -2.70
C VAL A 90 -12.43 -1.72 -3.77
N LEU A 91 -11.89 -0.50 -3.63
CA LEU A 91 -12.03 0.54 -4.64
C LEU A 91 -11.14 0.31 -5.87
N ILE A 92 -9.98 -0.29 -5.68
CA ILE A 92 -8.99 -0.56 -6.74
C ILE A 92 -9.39 -1.81 -7.55
N THR A 93 -9.81 -2.85 -6.85
CA THR A 93 -10.18 -4.13 -7.44
C THR A 93 -11.60 -4.08 -7.98
N PRO A 94 -11.94 -4.81 -9.05
CA PRO A 94 -13.32 -4.94 -9.53
C PRO A 94 -14.28 -5.70 -8.57
N SER A 95 -14.05 -5.63 -7.25
CA SER A 95 -14.86 -6.17 -6.15
C SER A 95 -15.11 -7.68 -6.21
N ASP A 96 -14.03 -8.46 -6.28
CA ASP A 96 -14.03 -9.90 -6.05
C ASP A 96 -13.33 -10.23 -4.72
N PHE A 97 -14.01 -10.95 -3.81
CA PHE A 97 -13.52 -11.19 -2.45
C PHE A 97 -12.11 -11.79 -2.37
N LEU A 98 -11.79 -12.73 -3.26
CA LEU A 98 -10.48 -13.39 -3.27
C LEU A 98 -9.38 -12.48 -3.83
N SER A 99 -9.66 -11.74 -4.90
CA SER A 99 -8.76 -10.71 -5.45
C SER A 99 -8.46 -9.62 -4.42
N ASP A 100 -9.48 -9.21 -3.65
CA ASP A 100 -9.32 -8.22 -2.57
C ASP A 100 -8.39 -8.72 -1.48
N ILE A 101 -8.51 -9.98 -1.05
CA ILE A 101 -7.60 -10.56 -0.05
C ILE A 101 -6.15 -10.54 -0.56
N LEU A 102 -5.92 -10.86 -1.84
CA LEU A 102 -4.59 -10.86 -2.44
C LEU A 102 -3.96 -9.46 -2.45
N VAL A 103 -4.77 -8.41 -2.61
CA VAL A 103 -4.34 -7.00 -2.59
C VAL A 103 -4.18 -6.47 -1.16
N ILE A 104 -5.04 -6.86 -0.22
CA ILE A 104 -4.97 -6.42 1.17
C ILE A 104 -3.66 -6.84 1.83
N ILE A 105 -3.16 -8.04 1.57
CA ILE A 105 -1.91 -8.56 2.14
C ILE A 105 -0.71 -7.60 1.91
N PRO A 106 -0.37 -7.22 0.66
CA PRO A 106 0.73 -6.29 0.40
C PRO A 106 0.46 -4.87 0.92
N LEU A 107 -0.80 -4.42 0.96
CA LEU A 107 -1.14 -3.11 1.54
C LEU A 107 -0.90 -3.07 3.06
N LEU A 108 -1.29 -4.13 3.78
CA LEU A 108 -1.04 -4.25 5.21
C LEU A 108 0.46 -4.34 5.49
N PHE A 109 1.19 -5.11 4.69
CA PHE A 109 2.65 -5.20 4.79
C PHE A 109 3.32 -3.83 4.59
N LEU A 110 2.87 -3.06 3.60
CA LEU A 110 3.36 -1.71 3.33
C LEU A 110 3.12 -0.76 4.50
N TYR A 111 1.93 -0.81 5.10
CA TYR A 111 1.62 -0.02 6.29
C TYR A 111 2.48 -0.41 7.49
N GLU A 112 2.67 -1.70 7.77
CA GLU A 112 3.55 -2.15 8.86
C GLU A 112 4.99 -1.70 8.65
N CYS A 113 5.51 -1.79 7.41
CA CYS A 113 6.81 -1.25 7.05
C CYS A 113 6.89 0.26 7.36
N SER A 114 5.84 1.01 7.02
CA SER A 114 5.76 2.45 7.27
C SER A 114 5.82 2.79 8.77
N VAL A 115 5.08 2.04 9.60
CA VAL A 115 5.07 2.20 11.06
C VAL A 115 6.43 1.85 11.67
N LEU A 116 7.09 0.79 11.19
CA LEU A 116 8.43 0.41 11.64
C LEU A 116 9.46 1.48 11.32
N LEU A 117 9.46 2.03 10.10
CA LEU A 117 10.34 3.12 9.70
C LEU A 117 10.11 4.38 10.55
N SER A 118 8.85 4.75 10.79
CA SER A 118 8.50 5.85 11.69
C SER A 118 9.09 5.67 13.10
N LYS A 119 9.01 4.46 13.66
CA LYS A 119 9.60 4.14 14.98
C LYS A 119 11.11 4.34 15.00
N VAL A 120 11.82 3.95 13.94
CA VAL A 120 13.28 4.15 13.83
C VAL A 120 13.62 5.64 13.78
N VAL A 121 12.91 6.42 12.98
CA VAL A 121 13.10 7.89 12.88
C VAL A 121 12.84 8.56 14.21
N TYR A 122 11.74 8.21 14.88
CA TYR A 122 11.35 8.79 16.16
C TYR A 122 12.39 8.51 17.26
N ARG A 123 12.90 7.28 17.36
CA ARG A 123 13.94 6.92 18.33
C ARG A 123 15.25 7.65 18.09
N ARG A 124 15.65 7.85 16.82
CA ARG A 124 16.84 8.65 16.48
C ARG A 124 16.68 10.10 16.95
N LYS A 125 15.50 10.69 16.75
CA LYS A 125 15.22 12.07 17.18
C LYS A 125 15.29 12.24 18.69
N GLN A 126 14.80 11.28 19.47
CA GLN A 126 14.88 11.31 20.94
C GLN A 126 16.34 11.27 21.43
N ASN A 127 17.15 10.35 20.90
CA ASN A 127 18.57 10.26 21.26
C ASN A 127 19.36 11.55 20.97
N THR A 128 19.05 12.27 19.88
CA THR A 128 19.73 13.54 19.56
C THR A 128 19.35 14.66 20.54
N VAL A 129 18.11 14.70 21.01
CA VAL A 129 17.66 15.70 22.02
C VAL A 129 18.36 15.45 23.36
N ASP A 130 18.48 14.19 23.77
CA ASP A 130 19.12 13.84 25.05
C ASP A 130 20.64 14.16 25.07
N LEU A 131 21.30 14.13 23.92
CA LEU A 131 22.73 14.49 23.78
C LEU A 131 22.99 16.01 23.79
N GLY A 132 21.98 16.83 23.48
CA GLY A 132 22.08 18.29 23.49
C GLY A 132 21.79 18.94 24.84
N VAL A 133 21.17 18.21 25.77
CA VAL A 133 20.82 18.70 27.12
C VAL A 133 21.93 18.41 28.15
N ASN A 134 22.87 17.52 27.83
CA ASN A 134 23.92 17.06 28.75
C ASN A 134 25.32 17.63 28.42
N ASN A 135 25.38 18.82 27.80
CA ASN A 135 26.60 19.60 27.57
C ASN A 135 26.39 21.05 27.95
#